data_AF-A0A6N4WS17-F1
#
_entry.id   AF-A0A6N4WS17-F1
#
_cell.length_a   1.000
_cell.length_b   1.000
_cell.length_c   1.000
_cell.angle_alpha   90.00
_cell.angle_beta   90.00
_cell.angle_gamma   90.00
#
_symmetry.space_group_name_H-M   'P 1'
#
loop_
_entity.id
_entity.type
_entity.pdbx_description
1 polymer ?
#
loop_
_entity_poly.entity_id
_entity_poly.type
_entity_poly.pdbx_seq_one_letter_code
_entity_poly.pdbx_strand_id
1 'polypeptide(L)' 'MEALNKMSNDVATDIKSADWKILIAAVLKYKTSATNMWIADQLNMGVPHAVSRYTSTFKQNGTDHETPFQELIANITS' A
#
# COMPACT_ATOMS: atom_id res chain seq x y z
N MET A 1 -8.90 -14.54 -5.39
CA MET A 1 -8.86 -13.69 -4.17
C MET A 1 -7.88 -14.27 -3.15
N GLU A 2 -6.58 -14.26 -3.43
CA GLU A 2 -5.54 -14.69 -2.46
C GLU A 2 -4.57 -13.56 -2.05
N ALA A 3 -4.68 -12.38 -2.68
CA ALA A 3 -3.79 -11.24 -2.42
C ALA A 3 -4.09 -10.49 -1.10
N LEU A 4 -5.18 -10.84 -0.41
CA LEU A 4 -5.68 -10.12 0.78
C LEU A 4 -5.62 -10.95 2.07
N ASN A 5 -4.98 -12.13 2.06
CA ASN A 5 -4.78 -12.93 3.28
C ASN A 5 -3.49 -12.54 4.03
N LYS A 6 -3.08 -11.26 3.93
CA LYS A 6 -1.98 -10.69 4.71
C LYS A 6 -2.59 -10.13 5.98
N MET A 7 -2.38 -10.80 7.10
CA MET A 7 -2.92 -10.40 8.40
C MET A 7 -2.03 -9.30 9.01
N SER A 8 -2.49 -8.62 10.06
CA SER A 8 -1.72 -7.59 10.78
C SER A 8 -0.34 -8.08 11.24
N ASN A 9 -0.19 -9.39 11.46
CA ASN A 9 1.07 -10.08 11.74
C ASN A 9 2.07 -10.04 10.58
N ASP A 10 1.62 -10.07 9.32
CA ASP A 10 2.48 -9.96 8.14
C ASP A 10 3.03 -8.53 7.97
N VAL A 11 2.33 -7.53 8.50
CA VAL A 11 2.84 -6.15 8.54
C VAL A 11 4.15 -6.08 9.34
N ALA A 12 4.25 -6.85 10.42
CA ALA A 12 5.43 -6.86 11.29
C ALA A 12 6.59 -7.70 10.73
N THR A 13 6.30 -8.80 10.01
CA THR A 13 7.30 -9.78 9.58
C THR A 13 7.82 -9.56 8.15
N ASP A 14 7.00 -8.98 7.28
CA ASP A 14 7.35 -8.78 5.87
C ASP A 14 8.20 -7.52 5.67
N ILE A 15 9.00 -7.51 4.61
CA ILE A 15 9.93 -6.42 4.31
C ILE A 15 9.17 -5.09 4.14
N LYS A 16 9.85 -3.98 4.50
CA LYS A 16 9.25 -2.63 4.50
C LYS A 16 8.78 -2.18 3.10
N SER A 17 9.36 -2.75 2.05
CA SER A 17 9.08 -2.46 0.65
C SER A 17 8.33 -3.58 -0.06
N ALA A 18 7.61 -4.42 0.68
CA ALA A 18 6.82 -5.49 0.07
C ALA A 18 5.75 -4.91 -0.86
N ASP A 19 5.57 -5.50 -2.05
CA ASP A 19 4.72 -4.94 -3.10
C ASP A 19 3.27 -4.70 -2.61
N TRP A 20 2.73 -5.62 -1.82
CA TRP A 20 1.38 -5.48 -1.23
C TRP A 20 1.26 -4.31 -0.24
N LYS A 21 2.33 -3.96 0.50
CA LYS A 21 2.35 -2.78 1.37
C LYS A 21 2.38 -1.50 0.54
N ILE A 22 3.15 -1.50 -0.54
CA ILE A 22 3.22 -0.36 -1.47
C ILE A 22 1.86 -0.15 -2.15
N LEU A 23 1.19 -1.24 -2.55
CA LEU A 23 -0.16 -1.23 -3.11
C LEU A 23 -1.17 -0.64 -2.13
N ILE A 24 -1.22 -1.12 -0.87
CA ILE A 24 -2.11 -0.59 0.16
C ILE A 24 -1.81 0.90 0.44
N ALA A 25 -0.53 1.27 0.55
CA ALA A 25 -0.13 2.66 0.73
C ALA A 25 -0.61 3.56 -0.41
N ALA A 26 -0.51 3.10 -1.67
CA ALA A 26 -0.99 3.83 -2.83
C ALA A 26 -2.52 3.99 -2.81
N VAL A 27 -3.26 2.92 -2.49
CA VAL A 27 -4.72 2.96 -2.41
C VAL A 27 -5.19 3.88 -1.28
N LEU A 28 -4.59 3.80 -0.10
CA LEU A 28 -4.89 4.68 1.03
C LEU A 28 -4.69 6.14 0.67
N LYS A 29 -3.59 6.49 0.00
CA LYS A 29 -3.34 7.88 -0.46
C LYS A 29 -4.31 8.33 -1.54
N TYR A 30 -4.80 7.41 -2.36
CA TYR A 30 -5.73 7.73 -3.44
C TYR A 30 -7.17 7.94 -2.93
N LYS A 31 -7.60 7.11 -1.96
CA LYS A 31 -8.97 7.13 -1.44
C LYS A 31 -9.16 7.97 -0.19
N THR A 32 -8.11 8.17 0.59
CA THR A 32 -8.18 8.87 1.88
C THR A 32 -7.14 10.00 1.93
N SER A 33 -7.33 10.95 2.84
CA SER A 33 -6.33 11.97 3.15
C SER A 33 -5.29 11.49 4.17
N ALA A 34 -5.05 10.18 4.28
CA ALA A 34 -4.07 9.62 5.18
C ALA A 34 -2.67 10.18 4.89
N THR A 35 -1.99 10.64 5.93
CA THR A 35 -0.65 11.19 5.79
C THR A 35 0.36 10.06 5.56
N ASN A 36 1.45 10.36 4.85
CA ASN A 36 2.56 9.40 4.70
C ASN A 36 3.10 8.92 6.05
N MET A 37 2.97 9.74 7.11
CA MET A 37 3.34 9.38 8.48
C MET A 37 2.42 8.31 9.06
N TRP A 38 1.11 8.49 8.94
CA TRP A 38 0.14 7.49 9.38
C TRP A 38 0.30 6.16 8.63
N ILE A 39 0.51 6.22 7.32
CA ILE A 39 0.70 5.02 6.49
C ILE A 39 2.00 4.29 6.85
N ALA A 40 3.09 5.03 7.09
CA ALA A 40 4.37 4.44 7.47
C ALA A 40 4.27 3.66 8.78
N ASP A 41 3.53 4.21 9.74
CA ASP A 41 3.24 3.58 11.03
C ASP A 41 2.36 2.33 10.87
N GLN A 42 1.22 2.47 10.20
CA GLN A 42 0.26 1.37 10.02
C GLN A 42 0.79 0.19 9.21
N LEU A 43 1.68 0.45 8.24
CA LEU A 43 2.27 -0.60 7.41
C LEU A 43 3.69 -0.99 7.82
N ASN A 44 4.17 -0.45 8.95
CA ASN A 44 5.53 -0.64 9.44
C ASN A 44 6.60 -0.44 8.33
N MET A 45 6.40 0.55 7.46
CA MET A 45 7.31 0.84 6.34
C MET A 45 8.53 1.66 6.79
N GLY A 46 8.60 1.99 8.07
CA GLY A 46 9.66 2.80 8.67
C GLY A 46 9.36 4.28 8.55
N VAL A 47 10.00 4.96 7.61
CA VAL A 47 9.96 6.44 7.53
C VAL A 47 8.94 6.94 6.50
N PRO A 48 8.25 8.07 6.74
CA PRO A 48 7.26 8.63 5.82
C PRO A 48 7.84 8.92 4.42
N HIS A 49 9.12 9.28 4.35
CA HIS A 49 9.81 9.54 3.08
C HIS A 49 9.92 8.29 2.20
N ALA A 50 10.07 7.12 2.82
CA ALA A 50 10.13 5.84 2.11
C ALA A 50 8.77 5.52 1.48
N VAL A 51 7.66 5.76 2.18
CA VAL A 51 6.30 5.62 1.65
C VAL A 51 6.11 6.46 0.39
N SER A 52 6.55 7.73 0.41
CA SER A 52 6.48 8.59 -0.76
C SER A 52 7.28 8.00 -1.92
N ARG A 53 8.53 7.57 -1.69
CA ARG A 53 9.38 6.98 -2.71
C ARG A 53 8.73 5.73 -3.32
N TYR A 54 8.26 4.81 -2.50
CA TYR A 54 7.65 3.56 -2.96
C TYR A 54 6.37 3.79 -3.75
N THR A 55 5.48 4.66 -3.25
CA THR A 55 4.23 4.98 -3.96
C THR A 55 4.47 5.75 -5.26
N SER A 56 5.48 6.61 -5.31
CA SER A 56 5.90 7.28 -6.54
C SER A 56 6.51 6.32 -7.56
N THR A 57 7.32 5.34 -7.13
CA THR A 57 7.86 4.30 -8.02
C THR A 57 6.76 3.38 -8.52
N PHE A 58 5.83 2.99 -7.66
CA PHE A 58 4.65 2.18 -8.02
C PHE A 58 3.81 2.85 -9.12
N LYS A 59 3.53 4.16 -8.99
CA LYS A 59 2.81 4.91 -10.01
C LYS A 59 3.61 5.06 -11.33
N GLN A 60 4.92 5.25 -11.24
CA GLN A 60 5.78 5.37 -12.43
C GLN A 60 5.88 4.06 -13.22
N ASN A 61 5.75 2.92 -12.54
CA ASN A 61 5.76 1.61 -13.18
C ASN A 61 4.42 1.25 -13.87
N GLY A 62 3.41 2.13 -13.84
CA GLY A 62 2.08 1.88 -14.42
C GLY A 62 1.27 0.83 -13.66
N THR A 63 1.69 0.51 -12.45
CA THR A 63 1.13 -0.56 -11.61
C THR A 63 -0.26 -0.19 -11.04
N ASP A 64 -0.67 1.08 -11.18
CA ASP A 64 -2.01 1.59 -10.86
C ASP A 64 -3.09 1.14 -11.86
N HIS A 65 -2.69 0.64 -13.03
CA HIS A 65 -3.58 0.00 -14.00
C HIS A 65 -3.72 -1.51 -13.77
N GLU A 66 -2.93 -2.10 -12.87
CA GLU A 66 -2.99 -3.54 -12.62
C GLU A 66 -4.25 -3.92 -11.84
N THR A 67 -4.85 -5.05 -12.25
CA THR A 67 -6.05 -5.65 -11.66
C THR A 67 -6.07 -5.68 -10.13
N PRO A 68 -4.97 -6.01 -9.42
CA PRO A 68 -4.95 -6.04 -7.96
C PRO A 68 -5.21 -4.67 -7.32
N PHE A 69 -4.75 -3.57 -7.93
CA PHE A 69 -4.98 -2.22 -7.41
C PHE A 69 -6.45 -1.79 -7.57
N GLN A 70 -7.04 -2.08 -8.73
CA GLN A 70 -8.44 -1.79 -9.00
C GLN A 70 -9.39 -2.65 -8.15
N GLU A 71 -9.08 -3.93 -7.98
CA GLU A 71 -9.84 -4.83 -7.09
C GLU A 71 -9.76 -4.38 -5.61
N LEU A 72 -8.60 -3.94 -5.15
CA LEU A 72 -8.46 -3.42 -3.78
C LEU A 72 -9.29 -2.15 -3.58
N ILE A 73 -9.25 -1.24 -4.57
CA ILE A 73 -10.06 -0.03 -4.58
C ILE A 73 -11.55 -0.34 -4.52
N ALA A 74 -12.00 -1.35 -5.28
CA ALA A 74 -13.39 -1.79 -5.29
C ALA A 74 -13.80 -2.35 -3.92
N ASN A 75 -12.99 -3.25 -3.34
CA ASN A 75 -13.27 -3.90 -2.06
C ASN A 75 -13.28 -2.94 -0.86
N ILE A 76 -12.49 -1.87 -0.87
CA ILE A 76 -12.50 -0.85 0.21
C ILE A 76 -13.75 0.07 0.13
N THR A 77 -14.42 0.12 -1.03
CA THR A 77 -15.58 0.99 -1.26
C THR A 77 -16.92 0.24 -1.13
N SER A 78 -16.91 -1.10 -1.10
CA SER A 78 -18.12 -1.96 -1.03
C SER A 78 -18.55 -2.31 0.39
#